data_AF-A0AAV4DAV1-F1
#
_entry.id   AF-A0AAV4DAV1-F1
#
_cell.length_a   1.000
_cell.length_b   1.000
_cell.length_c   1.000
_cell.angle_alpha   90.00
_cell.angle_beta   90.00
_cell.angle_gamma   90.00
#
_symmetry.space_group_name_H-M   'P 1'
#
loop_
_entity.id
_entity.type
_entity.pdbx_description
1 polymer ?
#
loop_
_entity_poly.entity_id
_entity_poly.type
_entity_poly.pdbx_seq_one_letter_code
_entity_poly.pdbx_strand_id
1 'polypeptide(L)'
;MVERFNGSLKTMLRKLCTEKPQTWDKMIPAVLFAYKEIPNVTTGYPPFMLMYGRRVRGPADMIADIGQQNTLKEAAFVHEYAKNLH
;
A
#
# COMPACT_ATOMS: atom_id res chain seq x y z
N MET A 1 -3.88 -4.35 -21.74
CA MET A 1 -3.46 -3.88 -20.39
C MET A 1 -2.25 -4.65 -19.85
N VAL A 2 -2.17 -5.96 -20.08
CA VAL A 2 -1.03 -6.82 -19.67
C VAL A 2 0.30 -6.41 -20.29
N GLU A 3 0.33 -6.01 -21.55
CA GLU A 3 1.58 -5.58 -22.21
C GLU A 3 2.16 -4.28 -21.62
N ARG A 4 1.28 -3.31 -21.31
CA ARG A 4 1.69 -2.08 -20.62
C ARG A 4 2.15 -2.38 -19.19
N PHE A 5 1.48 -3.30 -18.51
CA PHE A 5 1.93 -3.81 -17.21
C PHE A 5 3.35 -4.39 -17.29
N ASN A 6 3.57 -5.32 -18.23
CA ASN A 6 4.87 -5.95 -18.43
C ASN A 6 5.94 -4.91 -18.78
N GLY A 7 5.60 -3.87 -19.54
CA GLY A 7 6.49 -2.75 -19.83
C GLY A 7 6.90 -1.97 -18.58
N SER A 8 5.94 -1.51 -17.79
CA SER A 8 6.22 -0.77 -16.55
C SER A 8 6.99 -1.60 -15.53
N LEU A 9 6.64 -2.89 -15.38
CA LEU A 9 7.32 -3.82 -14.49
C LEU A 9 8.79 -3.99 -14.87
N LYS A 10 9.06 -4.19 -16.17
CA LYS A 10 10.43 -4.27 -16.70
C LYS A 10 11.22 -2.98 -16.47
N THR A 11 10.59 -1.81 -16.60
CA THR A 11 11.25 -0.52 -16.32
C THR A 11 11.60 -0.35 -14.84
N MET A 12 10.68 -0.71 -13.92
CA MET A 12 10.92 -0.63 -12.48
C MET A 12 12.00 -1.63 -12.04
N LEU A 13 11.94 -2.87 -12.53
CA LEU A 13 12.96 -3.88 -12.30
C LEU A 13 14.31 -3.41 -12.82
N ARG A 14 14.38 -2.87 -14.04
CA ARG A 14 15.64 -2.35 -14.60
C ARG A 14 16.25 -1.29 -13.69
N LYS A 15 15.46 -0.33 -13.20
CA LYS A 15 15.95 0.73 -12.28
C LYS A 15 16.53 0.14 -11.00
N LEU A 16 15.82 -0.77 -10.34
CA LEU A 16 16.24 -1.33 -9.06
C LEU A 16 17.38 -2.36 -9.19
N CYS A 17 17.40 -3.11 -10.30
CA CYS A 17 18.43 -4.10 -10.57
C CYS A 17 19.70 -3.48 -11.17
N THR A 18 19.72 -2.18 -11.47
CA THR A 18 20.94 -1.50 -11.95
C THR A 18 22.02 -1.50 -10.88
N GLU A 19 21.65 -1.36 -9.61
CA GLU A 19 22.59 -1.34 -8.48
C GLU A 19 23.06 -2.75 -8.08
N LYS A 20 22.16 -3.74 -8.10
CA LYS A 20 22.43 -5.13 -7.70
C LYS A 20 21.70 -6.13 -8.61
N PRO A 21 22.23 -6.43 -9.79
CA PRO A 21 21.56 -7.31 -10.75
C PRO A 21 21.41 -8.76 -10.25
N GLN A 22 22.23 -9.21 -9.31
CA GLN A 22 22.11 -10.56 -8.72
C GLN A 22 20.94 -10.71 -7.73
N THR A 23 20.29 -9.63 -7.30
CA THR A 23 19.18 -9.68 -6.34
C THR A 23 17.83 -9.34 -6.96
N TRP A 24 17.73 -9.45 -8.29
CA TRP A 24 16.54 -9.08 -9.05
C TRP A 24 15.29 -9.86 -8.62
N ASP A 25 15.45 -11.14 -8.31
CA ASP A 25 14.44 -12.07 -7.81
C ASP A 25 13.88 -11.61 -6.46
N LYS A 26 14.76 -11.15 -5.56
CA LYS A 26 14.39 -10.62 -4.24
C LYS A 26 13.66 -9.29 -4.32
N MET A 27 13.83 -8.55 -5.41
CA MET A 27 13.18 -7.27 -5.64
C MET A 27 11.79 -7.41 -6.27
N ILE A 28 11.43 -8.57 -6.84
CA ILE A 28 10.12 -8.81 -7.46
C ILE A 28 8.96 -8.48 -6.51
N PRO A 29 8.93 -8.94 -5.24
CA PRO A 29 7.82 -8.64 -4.34
C PRO A 29 7.67 -7.14 -4.07
N ALA A 30 8.80 -6.43 -3.89
CA ALA A 30 8.81 -4.99 -3.65
C ALA A 30 8.30 -4.20 -4.86
N VAL A 31 8.73 -4.57 -6.07
CA VAL A 31 8.27 -3.94 -7.30
C VAL A 31 6.79 -4.20 -7.55
N LEU A 32 6.34 -5.43 -7.35
CA LEU A 32 4.94 -5.78 -7.48
C LEU A 32 4.07 -5.01 -6.47
N PHE A 33 4.56 -4.82 -5.26
CA PHE A 33 3.88 -4.02 -4.24
C PHE A 33 3.76 -2.55 -4.68
N ALA A 34 4.88 -1.90 -5.00
CA ALA A 34 4.88 -0.51 -5.45
C ALA A 34 3.98 -0.29 -6.67
N TYR A 35 4.01 -1.22 -7.62
CA TYR A 35 3.16 -1.14 -8.81
C TYR A 35 1.67 -1.31 -8.51
N LYS A 36 1.29 -2.12 -7.53
CA LYS A 36 -0.12 -2.34 -7.15
C LYS A 36 -0.73 -1.14 -6.44
N GLU A 37 0.07 -0.37 -5.70
CA GLU A 37 -0.42 0.75 -4.90
C GLU A 37 -0.30 2.10 -5.59
N ILE A 38 0.72 2.30 -6.44
CA ILE A 38 0.97 3.60 -7.06
C ILE A 38 0.02 3.83 -8.24
N PRO A 39 -0.72 4.96 -8.26
CA PRO A 39 -1.53 5.36 -9.41
C PRO A 39 -0.69 5.51 -10.67
N ASN A 40 -1.13 4.90 -11.77
CA ASN A 40 -0.48 5.12 -13.06
C ASN A 40 -0.77 6.54 -13.56
N VAL A 41 0.26 7.29 -13.92
CA VAL A 41 0.19 8.69 -14.38
C VAL A 41 -0.82 8.90 -15.52
N THR A 42 -0.98 7.92 -16.42
CA THR A 42 -1.92 8.04 -17.54
C THR A 42 -3.37 7.84 -17.15
N THR A 43 -3.64 6.98 -16.17
CA THR A 43 -5.01 6.60 -15.79
C THR A 43 -5.46 7.23 -14.49
N GLY A 44 -4.55 7.77 -13.66
CA GLY A 44 -4.83 8.29 -12.32
C GLY A 44 -5.22 7.22 -11.29
N TYR A 45 -5.31 5.95 -11.70
CA TYR A 45 -5.75 4.84 -10.87
C TYR A 45 -4.65 3.80 -10.68
N PRO A 46 -4.57 3.16 -9.49
CA PRO A 46 -3.71 2.02 -9.28
C PRO A 46 -4.08 0.86 -10.21
N PRO A 47 -3.11 0.18 -10.83
CA PRO A 47 -3.35 -0.96 -11.71
C PRO A 47 -4.21 -2.07 -11.09
N PHE A 48 -4.07 -2.30 -9.78
CA PHE A 48 -4.91 -3.27 -9.07
C PHE A 48 -6.38 -2.86 -9.05
N MET A 49 -6.67 -1.57 -8.87
CA MET A 49 -8.03 -1.05 -8.92
C MET A 49 -8.65 -1.27 -10.31
N LEU A 50 -7.86 -1.10 -11.37
CA LEU A 50 -8.34 -1.32 -12.74
C LEU A 50 -8.56 -2.81 -13.08
N MET A 51 -7.79 -3.72 -12.47
CA MET A 51 -7.94 -5.16 -12.69
C MET A 51 -9.05 -5.80 -11.85
N TYR A 52 -9.25 -5.35 -10.61
CA TYR A 52 -10.13 -6.02 -9.64
C TYR A 52 -11.31 -5.17 -9.17
N GLY A 53 -11.42 -3.92 -9.62
CA GLY A 53 -12.52 -3.01 -9.24
C GLY A 53 -12.54 -2.58 -7.78
N ARG A 54 -11.50 -2.91 -6.99
CA ARG A 54 -11.38 -2.58 -5.56
C ARG A 54 -9.97 -2.13 -5.20
N ARG A 55 -9.80 -1.26 -4.19
CA ARG A 55 -8.47 -0.97 -3.63
C ARG A 55 -7.91 -2.19 -2.90
N VAL A 56 -6.60 -2.40 -3.01
CA VAL A 56 -5.86 -3.28 -2.10
C VAL A 56 -5.88 -2.63 -0.71
N ARG A 57 -6.16 -3.39 0.34
CA ARG A 57 -5.81 -2.97 1.71
C ARG A 57 -4.31 -3.18 1.90
N GLY A 58 -3.57 -2.08 1.85
CA GLY A 58 -2.12 -2.08 2.03
C GLY A 58 -1.70 -2.12 3.51
N PRO A 59 -0.41 -2.37 3.79
CA PRO A 59 0.14 -2.18 5.13
C PRO A 59 -0.11 -0.77 5.70
N ALA A 60 -0.13 0.25 4.83
CA ALA A 60 -0.46 1.62 5.23
C ALA A 60 -1.91 1.75 5.74
N ASP A 61 -2.87 1.08 5.08
CA ASP A 61 -4.27 1.08 5.53
C ASP A 61 -4.41 0.34 6.87
N MET A 62 -3.64 -0.75 7.08
CA MET A 62 -3.64 -1.45 8.37
C MET A 62 -3.09 -0.57 9.50
N ILE A 63 -2.03 0.20 9.25
CA ILE A 63 -1.46 1.13 10.23
C ILE A 63 -2.47 2.24 10.56
N ALA A 64 -3.17 2.76 9.54
CA ALA A 64 -4.23 3.75 9.73
C ALA A 64 -5.38 3.20 10.57
N ASP A 65 -5.83 1.97 10.29
CA ASP A 65 -6.88 1.28 11.05
C ASP A 65 -6.46 1.09 12.53
N ILE A 66 -5.22 0.68 12.78
CA ILE A 66 -4.68 0.52 14.15
C ILE A 66 -4.65 1.87 14.88
N GLY A 67 -4.18 2.92 14.21
CA GLY A 67 -4.17 4.28 14.77
C GLY A 67 -5.58 4.75 15.14
N GLN A 68 -6.57 4.50 14.28
CA GLN A 68 -7.97 4.83 14.52
C GLN A 68 -8.58 4.02 15.68
N GLN A 69 -8.21 2.74 15.82
CA GLN A 69 -8.66 1.93 16.95
C GLN A 69 -8.08 2.42 18.28
N ASN A 70 -6.84 2.90 18.29
CA ASN A 70 -6.22 3.43 19.50
C ASN A 70 -6.90 4.74 19.94
N THR A 71 -7.19 5.66 19.02
CA THR A 71 -7.89 6.91 19.36
C THR A 71 -9.31 6.66 19.89
N LEU A 72 -10.02 5.68 19.35
CA LEU A 72 -11.33 5.28 19.85
C LEU A 72 -11.26 4.68 21.26
N LYS A 73 -10.22 3.87 21.55
CA LYS A 73 -9.98 3.33 22.89
C LYS A 73 -9.64 4.41 23.90
N GLU A 74 -8.81 5.39 23.52
CA GLU A 74 -8.47 6.54 24.35
C GLU A 74 -9.71 7.40 24.66
N ALA A 75 -10.54 7.68 23.66
CA ALA A 75 -11.79 8.42 23.85
C ALA A 75 -12.77 7.67 24.77
N ALA A 76 -12.88 6.35 24.64
CA ALA A 76 -13.70 5.51 25.51
C ALA A 76 -13.18 5.51 26.96
N PHE A 77 -11.87 5.43 27.15
CA PHE A 77 -11.24 5.48 28.47
C PHE A 77 -11.44 6.84 29.16
N VAL A 78 -11.26 7.95 28.43
CA VAL A 78 -11.51 9.30 28.97
C VAL A 78 -12.98 9.49 29.36
N HIS A 79 -13.89 8.98 28.54
CA HIS A 79 -15.33 9.02 28.84
C HIS A 79 -15.70 8.21 30.08
N GLU A 80 -15.09 7.03 30.25
CA GLU A 80 -15.29 6.19 31.43
C GLU A 80 -14.69 6.83 32.69
N TYR A 81 -13.48 7.39 32.60
CA TYR A 81 -12.84 8.11 33.70
C TYR A 81 -13.65 9.35 34.12
N ALA A 82 -14.16 10.13 33.15
CA ALA A 82 -15.01 11.29 33.42
C ALA A 82 -16.34 10.93 34.10
N LYS A 83 -16.89 9.74 33.81
CA LYS A 83 -18.10 9.24 34.48
C LYS A 83 -17.86 8.78 35.92
N ASN A 84 -16.68 8.24 36.20
CA ASN A 84 -16.31 7.73 37.52
C ASN A 84 -15.75 8.81 38.45
N LEU A 85 -15.64 10.06 37.98
CA LEU A 85 -15.17 11.21 38.75
C LEU A 85 -16.32 12.03 39.38
N HIS A 86 -17.57 11.58 39.25
CA HIS A 86 -18.76 12.14 39.88
C HIS A 86 -19.36 11.14 40.89
#